data_AF-A0A4V2GB73-F1
#
_entry.id   AF-A0A4V2GB73-F1
#
_cell.length_a   1.000
_cell.length_b   1.000
_cell.length_c   1.000
_cell.angle_alpha   90.00
_cell.angle_beta   90.00
_cell.angle_gamma   90.00
#
_symmetry.space_group_name_H-M   'P 1'
#
loop_
_entity.id
_entity.type
_entity.pdbx_description
1 polymer ?
#
loop_
_entity_poly.entity_id
_entity_poly.type
_entity_poly.pdbx_seq_one_letter_code
_entity_poly.pdbx_strand_id
1 'polypeptide(L)'
;MAAKWIETLTGSLEQKKQYKQDKARIDALPEPYGSAAKAMHRYLMYYGGVTDGDTLMTMFGDLADLWERAALDGTPLRDIVGDDPVAFAETFAEAYSGTQWIDKERARLNKAINDAERGRQGADGPREGGQ
;
A
#
# COMPACT_ATOMS: atom_id res chain seq x y z
N MET A 1 -22.03 -17.33 1.84
CA MET A 1 -20.75 -17.49 1.10
C MET A 1 -20.80 -16.95 -0.34
N ALA A 2 -21.72 -16.04 -0.69
CA ALA A 2 -21.82 -15.43 -2.03
C ALA A 2 -21.27 -13.99 -2.12
N ALA A 3 -20.68 -13.44 -1.05
CA ALA A 3 -20.26 -12.03 -1.00
C ALA A 3 -18.82 -11.80 -1.52
N LYS A 4 -17.89 -12.70 -1.16
CA LYS A 4 -16.46 -12.49 -1.36
C LYS A 4 -16.03 -12.33 -2.84
N TRP A 5 -16.74 -12.95 -3.78
CA TRP A 5 -16.42 -12.84 -5.22
C TRP A 5 -16.89 -11.51 -5.83
N ILE A 6 -18.04 -10.97 -5.36
CA ILE A 6 -18.55 -9.66 -5.78
C ILE A 6 -17.66 -8.57 -5.20
N GLU A 7 -17.25 -8.68 -3.94
CA GLU A 7 -16.33 -7.73 -3.30
C GLU A 7 -14.96 -7.71 -3.99
N THR A 8 -14.43 -8.87 -4.36
CA THR A 8 -13.14 -8.97 -5.07
C THR A 8 -13.19 -8.35 -6.48
N LEU A 9 -14.32 -8.52 -7.20
CA LEU A 9 -14.48 -7.97 -8.55
C LEU A 9 -14.86 -6.48 -8.54
N THR A 10 -15.85 -6.11 -7.73
CA THR A 10 -16.36 -4.74 -7.64
C THR A 10 -15.32 -3.83 -7.00
N GLY A 11 -14.62 -4.30 -5.95
CA GLY A 11 -13.48 -3.58 -5.36
C GLY A 11 -12.40 -3.26 -6.38
N SER A 12 -12.00 -4.23 -7.23
CA SER A 12 -11.00 -3.98 -8.29
C SER A 12 -11.49 -2.97 -9.35
N LEU A 13 -12.79 -2.93 -9.65
CA LEU A 13 -13.37 -1.96 -10.59
C LEU A 13 -13.45 -0.56 -9.98
N GLU A 14 -13.89 -0.45 -8.73
CA GLU A 14 -13.93 0.82 -7.98
C GLU A 14 -12.53 1.37 -7.76
N GLN A 15 -11.57 0.54 -7.37
CA GLN A 15 -10.15 0.91 -7.27
C GLN A 15 -9.60 1.41 -8.61
N LYS A 16 -9.90 0.72 -9.74
CA LYS A 16 -9.50 1.20 -11.07
C LYS A 16 -10.12 2.54 -11.44
N LYS A 17 -11.38 2.78 -11.04
CA LYS A 17 -12.07 4.05 -11.28
C LYS A 17 -11.44 5.16 -10.44
N GLN A 18 -11.22 4.91 -9.15
CA GLN A 18 -10.58 5.85 -8.22
C GLN A 18 -9.18 6.22 -8.72
N TYR A 19 -8.35 5.23 -9.03
CA TYR A 19 -7.02 5.45 -9.59
C TYR A 19 -7.04 6.32 -10.85
N LYS A 20 -7.99 6.09 -11.77
CA LYS A 20 -8.11 6.93 -12.97
C LYS A 20 -8.48 8.37 -12.64
N GLN A 21 -9.35 8.58 -11.65
CA GLN A 21 -9.78 9.91 -11.21
C GLN A 21 -8.61 10.67 -10.57
N ASP A 22 -7.92 10.05 -9.60
CA ASP A 22 -6.78 10.66 -8.93
C ASP A 22 -5.61 10.90 -9.89
N LYS A 23 -5.40 9.99 -10.83
CA LYS A 23 -4.39 10.19 -11.88
C LYS A 23 -4.75 11.38 -12.78
N ALA A 24 -6.01 11.54 -13.15
CA ALA A 24 -6.46 12.69 -13.94
C ALA A 24 -6.30 14.01 -13.17
N ARG A 25 -6.56 14.01 -11.85
CA ARG A 25 -6.31 15.16 -10.96
C ARG A 25 -4.82 15.55 -10.99
N ILE A 26 -3.92 14.59 -10.80
CA ILE A 26 -2.47 14.82 -10.88
C ILE A 26 -2.03 15.29 -12.27
N ASP A 27 -2.55 14.69 -13.34
CA ASP A 27 -2.20 15.06 -14.72
C ASP A 27 -2.71 16.47 -15.11
N ALA A 28 -3.73 16.99 -14.42
CA ALA A 28 -4.29 18.33 -14.64
C ALA A 28 -3.57 19.44 -13.85
N LEU A 29 -2.67 19.10 -12.94
CA LEU A 29 -1.92 20.08 -12.15
C LEU A 29 -1.02 20.95 -13.05
N PRO A 30 -0.93 22.26 -12.78
CA PRO A 30 0.01 23.13 -13.47
C PRO A 30 1.46 22.79 -13.08
N GLU A 31 2.40 23.16 -13.94
CA GLU A 31 3.81 23.13 -13.57
C GLU A 31 4.10 24.18 -12.49
N PRO A 32 5.04 23.89 -11.55
CA PRO A 32 5.88 22.69 -11.47
C PRO A 32 5.26 21.53 -10.65
N TYR A 33 4.03 21.68 -10.15
CA TYR A 33 3.36 20.72 -9.26
C TYR A 33 3.06 19.39 -9.94
N GLY A 34 2.62 19.43 -11.21
CA GLY A 34 2.35 18.22 -12.00
C GLY A 34 3.58 17.32 -12.12
N SER A 35 4.73 17.88 -12.48
CA SER A 35 6.01 17.16 -12.52
C SER A 35 6.41 16.59 -11.16
N ALA A 36 6.29 17.37 -10.07
CA ALA A 36 6.63 16.92 -8.73
C ALA A 36 5.73 15.77 -8.24
N ALA A 37 4.42 15.89 -8.43
CA ALA A 37 3.44 14.87 -8.10
C ALA A 37 3.69 13.56 -8.84
N LYS A 38 4.00 13.61 -10.14
CA LYS A 38 4.33 12.43 -10.96
C LYS A 38 5.62 11.76 -10.50
N ALA A 39 6.64 12.53 -10.15
CA ALA A 39 7.91 12.01 -9.63
C ALA A 39 7.72 11.32 -8.28
N MET A 40 6.99 11.94 -7.36
CA MET A 40 6.70 11.39 -6.04
C MET A 40 5.84 10.12 -6.15
N HIS A 41 4.78 10.14 -6.97
CA HIS A 41 3.98 8.94 -7.24
C HIS A 41 4.83 7.78 -7.77
N ARG A 42 5.71 8.04 -8.74
CA ARG A 42 6.63 7.02 -9.25
C ARG A 42 7.51 6.46 -8.14
N TYR A 43 8.11 7.32 -7.31
CA TYR A 43 8.97 6.89 -6.20
C TYR A 43 8.21 6.01 -5.20
N LEU A 44 7.02 6.44 -4.76
CA LEU A 44 6.17 5.70 -3.81
C LEU A 44 5.78 4.31 -4.33
N MET A 45 5.53 4.16 -5.64
CA MET A 45 5.21 2.86 -6.24
C MET A 45 6.40 1.88 -6.21
N TYR A 46 7.64 2.37 -6.17
CA TYR A 46 8.82 1.53 -5.96
C TYR A 46 9.13 1.31 -4.48
N TYR A 47 8.98 2.35 -3.67
CA TYR A 47 9.34 2.35 -2.25
C TYR A 47 8.37 1.56 -1.37
N GLY A 48 7.07 1.76 -1.56
CA GLY A 48 6.03 1.28 -0.64
C GLY A 48 5.88 -0.24 -0.56
N GLY A 49 6.53 -1.01 -1.44
CA GLY A 49 6.30 -2.45 -1.57
C GLY A 49 4.81 -2.75 -1.81
N VAL A 50 4.43 -4.03 -1.80
CA VAL A 50 3.00 -4.38 -1.97
C VAL A 50 2.22 -3.92 -0.74
N THR A 51 1.54 -2.78 -0.80
CA THR A 51 0.39 -2.41 0.06
C THR A 51 -0.86 -3.13 -0.44
N ASP A 52 -1.85 -3.36 0.44
CA ASP A 52 -3.17 -3.81 -0.03
C ASP A 52 -3.78 -2.74 -0.95
N GLY A 53 -4.61 -3.17 -1.91
CA GLY A 53 -5.18 -2.28 -2.92
C GLY A 53 -5.97 -1.12 -2.34
N ASP A 54 -6.64 -1.31 -1.20
CA ASP A 54 -7.37 -0.24 -0.51
C ASP A 54 -6.42 0.84 0.03
N THR A 55 -5.40 0.41 0.78
CA THR A 55 -4.36 1.30 1.32
C THR A 55 -3.62 2.07 0.21
N LEU A 56 -3.36 1.41 -0.93
CA LEU A 56 -2.75 2.05 -2.09
C LEU A 56 -3.66 3.15 -2.68
N MET A 57 -4.97 2.91 -2.75
CA MET A 57 -5.92 3.92 -3.23
C MET A 57 -6.04 5.10 -2.28
N THR A 58 -6.11 4.87 -0.96
CA THR A 58 -6.12 5.95 0.04
C THR A 58 -4.86 6.81 -0.08
N MET A 59 -3.68 6.18 -0.08
CA MET A 59 -2.41 6.89 -0.23
C MET A 59 -2.35 7.71 -1.53
N PHE A 60 -2.86 7.16 -2.64
CA PHE A 60 -2.84 7.86 -3.92
C PHE A 60 -3.83 9.04 -3.96
N GLY A 61 -5.01 8.89 -3.35
CA GLY A 61 -5.96 9.99 -3.18
C GLY A 61 -5.39 11.13 -2.34
N ASP A 62 -4.80 10.81 -1.18
CA ASP A 62 -4.16 11.79 -0.30
C ASP A 62 -2.97 12.50 -0.97
N LEU A 63 -2.22 11.79 -1.82
CA LEU A 63 -1.17 12.39 -2.64
C LEU A 63 -1.74 13.41 -3.63
N ALA A 64 -2.84 13.09 -4.33
CA ALA A 64 -3.49 14.02 -5.24
C ALA A 64 -4.00 15.27 -4.50
N ASP A 65 -4.66 15.08 -3.35
CA ASP A 65 -5.16 16.15 -2.49
C ASP A 65 -4.05 17.09 -1.99
N LEU A 66 -2.89 16.55 -1.58
CA LEU A 66 -1.73 17.33 -1.17
C LEU A 66 -1.28 18.29 -2.29
N TRP A 67 -1.11 17.77 -3.50
CA TRP A 67 -0.57 18.55 -4.61
C TRP A 67 -1.58 19.53 -5.20
N GLU A 68 -2.88 19.21 -5.20
CA GLU A 68 -3.93 20.15 -5.60
C GLU A 68 -4.01 21.34 -4.65
N ARG A 69 -3.98 21.10 -3.33
CA ARG A 69 -3.96 22.20 -2.35
C ARG A 69 -2.73 23.07 -2.53
N ALA A 70 -1.55 22.45 -2.64
CA ALA A 70 -0.31 23.20 -2.89
C ALA A 70 -0.36 24.05 -4.16
N ALA A 71 -0.95 23.52 -5.25
CA ALA A 71 -1.10 24.26 -6.49
C ALA A 71 -2.10 25.43 -6.36
N LEU A 72 -3.20 25.23 -5.63
CA LEU A 72 -4.20 26.27 -5.35
C LEU A 72 -3.63 27.41 -4.48
N ASP A 73 -2.85 27.06 -3.47
CA ASP A 73 -2.22 28.02 -2.55
C ASP A 73 -0.95 28.68 -3.15
N GLY A 74 -0.42 28.15 -4.27
CA GLY A 74 0.82 28.63 -4.86
C GLY A 74 2.04 28.33 -3.99
N THR A 75 1.99 27.26 -3.19
CA THR A 75 3.01 26.89 -2.22
C THR A 75 4.32 26.51 -2.92
N PRO A 76 5.47 27.14 -2.59
CA PRO A 76 6.75 26.73 -3.15
C PRO A 76 7.03 25.25 -2.91
N LEU A 77 7.59 24.54 -3.90
CA LEU A 77 7.83 23.09 -3.79
C LEU A 77 8.60 22.72 -2.53
N ARG A 78 9.59 23.55 -2.14
CA ARG A 78 10.43 23.31 -0.97
C ARG A 78 9.73 23.53 0.36
N ASP A 79 8.66 24.30 0.40
CA ASP A 79 7.78 24.37 1.58
C ASP A 79 6.90 23.12 1.72
N ILE A 80 6.68 22.37 0.64
CA ILE A 80 5.90 21.12 0.65
C ILE A 80 6.79 19.94 1.03
N VAL A 81 7.88 19.72 0.29
CA VAL A 81 8.71 18.51 0.39
C VAL A 81 9.98 18.71 1.21
N GLY A 82 10.24 19.92 1.70
CA GLY A 82 11.46 20.26 2.42
C GLY A 82 12.73 20.25 1.56
N ASP A 83 13.87 20.25 2.25
CA ASP A 83 15.20 20.17 1.62
C ASP A 83 15.47 18.77 1.05
N ASP A 84 14.99 17.74 1.76
CA ASP A 84 15.10 16.34 1.35
C ASP A 84 13.75 15.75 0.90
N PRO A 85 13.46 15.75 -0.41
CA PRO A 85 12.21 15.23 -0.95
C PRO A 85 12.10 13.71 -0.79
N VAL A 86 13.21 12.99 -0.61
CA VAL A 86 13.20 11.54 -0.39
C VAL A 86 12.69 11.25 1.01
N ALA A 87 13.26 11.89 2.03
CA ALA A 87 12.79 11.75 3.41
C ALA A 87 11.30 12.11 3.56
N PHE A 88 10.83 13.15 2.87
CA PHE A 88 9.40 13.48 2.82
C PHE A 88 8.57 12.34 2.23
N ALA A 89 8.97 11.79 1.08
CA ALA A 89 8.24 10.72 0.43
C ALA A 89 8.21 9.42 1.24
N GLU A 90 9.32 9.07 1.90
CA GLU A 90 9.39 7.91 2.79
C GLU A 90 8.50 8.11 4.02
N THR A 91 8.58 9.26 4.68
CA THR A 91 7.70 9.62 5.81
C THR A 91 6.22 9.57 5.41
N PHE A 92 5.90 10.07 4.22
CA PHE A 92 4.55 10.01 3.66
C PHE A 92 4.10 8.54 3.48
N ALA A 93 4.96 7.67 2.94
CA ALA A 93 4.65 6.25 2.78
C ALA A 93 4.50 5.51 4.12
N GLU A 94 5.29 5.89 5.13
CA GLU A 94 5.27 5.29 6.46
C GLU A 94 3.91 5.45 7.17
N ALA A 95 3.20 6.55 6.89
CA ALA A 95 1.83 6.77 7.39
C ALA A 95 0.84 5.67 6.94
N TYR A 96 1.16 4.96 5.85
CA TYR A 96 0.31 3.89 5.29
C TYR A 96 0.92 2.49 5.46
N SER A 97 2.20 2.39 5.84
CA SER A 97 2.90 1.10 5.99
C SER A 97 2.87 0.52 7.40
N GLY A 98 2.71 1.37 8.43
CA GLY A 98 2.82 0.99 9.85
C GLY A 98 1.85 -0.11 10.30
N THR A 99 0.64 -0.16 9.73
CA THR A 99 -0.35 -1.20 10.04
C THR A 99 -0.09 -2.48 9.22
N GLN A 100 0.28 -2.37 7.95
CA GLN A 100 0.27 -3.51 7.02
C GLN A 100 1.53 -4.38 7.06
N TRP A 101 2.72 -3.81 7.30
CA TRP A 101 3.96 -4.61 7.35
C TRP A 101 3.96 -5.57 8.55
N ILE A 102 3.55 -5.09 9.72
CA ILE A 102 3.45 -5.91 10.92
C ILE A 102 2.34 -6.96 10.78
N ASP A 103 1.22 -6.65 10.13
CA ASP A 103 0.13 -7.62 9.94
C ASP A 103 0.50 -8.73 8.94
N LYS A 104 1.28 -8.42 7.89
CA LYS A 104 1.85 -9.45 7.00
C LYS A 104 2.85 -10.34 7.71
N GLU A 105 3.72 -9.76 8.55
CA GLU A 105 4.68 -10.56 9.33
C GLU A 105 3.99 -11.40 10.41
N ARG A 106 2.96 -10.87 11.08
CA ARG A 106 2.08 -11.63 11.99
C ARG A 106 1.41 -12.80 11.29
N ALA A 107 0.86 -12.59 10.08
CA ALA A 107 0.25 -13.65 9.30
C ALA A 107 1.27 -14.73 8.88
N ARG A 108 2.49 -14.33 8.49
CA ARG A 108 3.58 -15.25 8.15
C ARG A 108 4.01 -16.07 9.36
N LEU A 109 4.21 -15.44 10.51
CA LEU A 109 4.54 -16.11 11.77
C LEU A 109 3.45 -17.11 12.17
N ASN A 110 2.18 -16.69 12.18
CA ASN A 110 1.05 -17.57 12.49
C ASN A 110 0.99 -18.76 11.52
N LYS A 111 1.20 -18.54 10.21
CA LYS A 111 1.24 -19.62 9.22
C LYS A 111 2.38 -20.60 9.51
N ALA A 112 3.57 -20.10 9.82
CA ALA A 112 4.75 -20.94 10.12
C ALA A 112 4.54 -21.81 11.36
N ILE A 113 3.97 -21.25 12.44
CA ILE A 113 3.65 -22.00 13.67
C ILE A 113 2.60 -23.07 13.40
N ASN A 114 1.49 -22.71 12.74
CA ASN A 114 0.43 -23.67 12.39
C ASN A 114 0.95 -24.81 11.49
N ASP A 115 1.93 -24.55 10.63
CA ASP A 115 2.54 -25.57 9.77
C ASP A 115 3.47 -26.51 10.54
N ALA A 116 4.26 -25.94 11.46
CA ALA A 116 5.13 -26.71 12.36
C ALA A 116 4.33 -27.64 13.31
N GLU A 117 3.18 -27.18 13.80
CA GLU A 117 2.27 -28.00 14.62
C GLU A 117 1.67 -29.16 13.82
N ARG A 118 1.26 -28.91 12.57
CA ARG A 118 0.77 -29.95 11.65
C ARG A 118 1.88 -30.96 11.28
N GLY A 119 3.12 -30.50 11.10
CA GLY A 119 4.27 -31.36 10.85
C GLY A 119 4.62 -32.28 12.03
N ARG A 120 4.35 -31.85 13.27
CA ARG A 120 4.62 -32.64 14.48
C ARG A 120 3.59 -33.77 14.70
N GLN A 121 2.35 -33.59 14.24
CA GLN A 121 1.29 -34.61 14.33
C GLN A 121 1.44 -35.75 13.31
N GLY A 122 2.23 -35.57 12.24
CA GLY A 122 2.53 -36.62 11.25
C GLY A 122 3.73 -37.52 11.60
N ALA A 123 4.54 -37.13 12.59
CA ALA A 123 5.78 -37.84 12.96
C ALA A 123 5.63 -38.80 14.16
N ASP A 124 4.46 -38.84 14.81
CA ASP A 124 4.15 -39.68 15.97
C ASP A 124 3.02 -40.67 15.64
N GLY A 125 3.16 -41.40 14.52
CA GLY A 125 2.35 -42.58 14.22
C GLY A 125 2.91 -43.82 14.95
N PRO A 126 2.07 -44.75 15.42
CA PRO A 126 2.44 -45.71 16.45
C PRO A 126 3.56 -46.64 16.00
N ARG A 127 4.64 -46.72 16.79
CA ARG A 127 5.60 -47.83 16.72
C ARG A 127 4.92 -49.06 17.32
N GLU A 128 4.28 -49.86 16.46
CA GLU A 128 3.86 -51.20 16.85
C GLU A 128 5.10 -52.04 17.16
N GLY A 129 5.33 -52.25 18.46
CA GLY A 129 6.36 -53.15 18.96
C GLY A 129 5.98 -54.58 18.61
N GLY A 130 6.86 -55.24 17.87
CA GLY A 130 6.80 -56.69 17.69
C GLY A 130 7.05 -57.42 18.99
N GLN A 131 6.27 -58.48 19.20
CA GLN A 131 6.62 -59.72 19.89
C GLN A 131 5.69 -60.82 19.39
#